data_AF-A0A2N1TXE7-F1
#
_entry.id   AF-A0A2N1TXE7-F1
#
_cell.length_a   1.000
_cell.length_b   1.000
_cell.length_c   1.000
_cell.angle_alpha   90.00
_cell.angle_beta   90.00
_cell.angle_gamma   90.00
#
_symmetry.space_group_name_H-M   'P 1'
#
loop_
_entity.id
_entity.type
_entity.pdbx_description
1 polymer ?
#
loop_
_entity_poly.entity_id
_entity_poly.type
_entity_poly.pdbx_seq_one_letter_code
_entity_poly.pdbx_strand_id
1 'polypeptide(L)'
;MKKVLSVALLLVFACLFAVVSLQAEEKIIVPGEPPITAFAVDCHIRLLEFVLTTRLTVAQKESFLAAITEECAAMSKEEKQDFLEAVELIDALAEADEETLEEIQGDLTEDFQVTAEEVPDDIAAQLFIRLQQESTRKVLEEGELIITVQSIEGFVEYLAFLAQPDQPVWYDASATAAINNTLTSNFAAMSKDDKASLEDFHITWYMIRAAWQNVEDQKKKEAWRKIFAGCGIKAGEVPDIAKIKTALSDKVYGEMLDEASGFGVEPFEWAAEVAVRVW
;
A
#
# COMPACT_ATOMS: atom_id res chain seq x y z
N MET A 1 12.28 25.22 25.10
CA MET A 1 12.19 25.09 23.63
C MET A 1 10.75 24.81 23.31
N LYS A 2 10.12 25.67 22.49
CA LYS A 2 8.68 25.62 22.24
C LYS A 2 8.40 24.41 21.34
N LYS A 3 7.65 23.44 21.87
CA LYS A 3 7.01 22.37 21.12
C LYS A 3 5.89 23.01 20.29
N VAL A 4 5.93 22.83 18.99
CA VAL A 4 4.88 23.20 18.01
C VAL A 4 4.52 21.84 17.43
N LEU A 5 3.38 21.20 17.70
CA LEU A 5 1.98 21.62 17.73
C LEU A 5 1.50 22.10 16.35
N SER A 6 1.33 21.14 15.43
CA SER A 6 0.48 21.29 14.24
C SER A 6 0.03 19.93 13.68
N VAL A 7 -0.77 19.22 14.47
CA VAL A 7 -1.79 18.24 13.99
C VAL A 7 -3.09 18.49 14.78
N ALA A 8 -2.97 18.98 16.02
CA ALA A 8 -4.08 19.35 16.89
C ALA A 8 -4.98 20.53 16.44
N LEU A 9 -4.74 21.21 15.31
CA LEU A 9 -5.48 22.45 14.97
C LEU A 9 -6.68 22.26 14.02
N LEU A 10 -6.88 21.08 13.43
CA LEU A 10 -8.04 20.83 12.54
C LEU A 10 -9.19 20.04 13.19
N LEU A 11 -9.00 19.50 14.40
CA LEU A 11 -10.01 18.67 15.11
C LEU A 11 -11.11 19.46 15.87
N VAL A 12 -11.37 20.73 15.54
CA VAL A 12 -12.39 21.53 16.26
C VAL A 12 -13.83 21.30 15.77
N PHE A 13 -14.09 20.44 14.77
CA PHE A 13 -15.47 20.22 14.29
C PHE A 13 -16.05 18.81 14.31
N ALA A 14 -15.32 17.78 14.72
CA ALA A 14 -15.84 16.40 14.74
C ALA A 14 -15.92 15.78 16.14
N CYS A 15 -16.28 16.56 17.16
CA CYS A 15 -16.71 15.99 18.44
C CYS A 15 -18.20 15.69 18.38
N LEU A 16 -18.58 14.45 18.06
CA LEU A 16 -19.68 13.69 18.68
C LEU A 16 -19.81 12.32 17.98
N PHE A 17 -19.98 11.27 18.80
CA PHE A 17 -20.22 9.86 18.47
C PHE A 17 -18.99 8.94 18.56
N ALA A 18 -18.64 8.60 19.81
CA ALA A 18 -17.93 7.35 20.10
C ALA A 18 -18.87 6.16 19.81
N VAL A 19 -18.60 5.41 18.75
CA VAL A 19 -19.15 4.07 18.54
C VAL A 19 -17.99 3.08 18.60
N VAL A 20 -18.05 2.21 19.60
CA VAL A 20 -17.09 1.12 19.81
C VAL A 20 -17.25 0.12 18.67
N SER A 21 -16.28 0.06 17.75
CA SER A 21 -16.27 -0.96 16.69
C SER A 21 -15.69 -2.28 17.21
N LEU A 22 -16.36 -3.38 16.87
CA LEU A 22 -16.00 -4.75 17.24
C LEU A 22 -14.65 -5.14 16.63
N GLN A 23 -13.64 -5.42 17.46
CA GLN A 23 -12.40 -6.05 16.99
C GLN A 23 -12.23 -7.44 17.60
N ALA A 24 -12.06 -8.43 16.72
CA ALA A 24 -11.33 -9.67 17.05
C ALA A 24 -10.01 -9.30 17.74
N GLU A 25 -9.55 -10.08 18.73
CA GLU A 25 -8.36 -9.78 19.57
C GLU A 25 -7.24 -9.12 18.77
N GLU A 26 -7.18 -7.79 18.88
CA GLU A 26 -6.33 -6.98 18.03
C GLU A 26 -4.87 -7.21 18.46
N LYS A 27 -4.01 -7.57 17.51
CA LYS A 27 -2.60 -7.84 17.82
C LYS A 27 -1.95 -6.58 18.38
N ILE A 28 -1.57 -6.61 19.65
CA ILE A 28 -0.76 -5.56 20.28
C ILE A 28 0.65 -5.61 19.70
N ILE A 29 1.12 -4.47 19.21
CA ILE A 29 2.47 -4.29 18.65
C ILE A 29 3.40 -3.69 19.70
N VAL A 30 2.93 -2.65 20.42
CA VAL A 30 3.66 -2.05 21.54
C VAL A 30 2.78 -2.08 22.81
N PRO A 31 3.20 -2.79 23.87
CA PRO A 31 2.48 -2.77 25.13
C PRO A 31 2.59 -1.41 25.83
N GLY A 32 1.58 -1.03 26.61
CA GLY A 32 1.58 0.22 27.38
C GLY A 32 0.17 0.75 27.65
N GLU A 33 0.10 2.01 28.09
CA GLU A 33 -1.15 2.73 28.33
C GLU A 33 -1.13 4.10 27.60
N PRO A 34 -1.83 4.27 26.45
CA PRO A 34 -2.55 3.22 25.73
C PRO A 34 -1.59 2.25 24.99
N PRO A 35 -2.02 1.00 24.70
CA PRO A 35 -1.26 0.10 23.84
C PRO A 35 -1.36 0.54 22.38
N ILE A 36 -0.32 0.28 21.58
CA ILE A 36 -0.37 0.46 20.13
C ILE A 36 -0.60 -0.89 19.48
N THR A 37 -1.60 -0.95 18.61
CA THR A 37 -2.09 -2.17 17.98
C THR A 37 -1.75 -2.21 16.50
N ALA A 38 -1.85 -3.40 15.90
CA ALA A 38 -1.56 -3.57 14.48
C ALA A 38 -2.50 -2.75 13.59
N PHE A 39 -3.74 -2.52 14.01
CA PHE A 39 -4.64 -1.70 13.23
C PHE A 39 -4.48 -0.21 13.42
N ALA A 40 -4.05 0.27 14.59
CA ALA A 40 -3.59 1.64 14.68
C ALA A 40 -2.47 1.93 13.65
N VAL A 41 -1.50 1.02 13.49
CA VAL A 41 -0.44 1.16 12.46
C VAL A 41 -1.01 1.09 11.04
N ASP A 42 -1.96 0.19 10.78
CA ASP A 42 -2.65 0.07 9.49
C ASP A 42 -3.42 1.36 9.12
N CYS A 43 -4.05 2.02 10.10
CA CYS A 43 -4.70 3.32 9.90
C CYS A 43 -3.71 4.38 9.38
N HIS A 44 -2.51 4.46 9.96
CA HIS A 44 -1.47 5.37 9.46
C HIS A 44 -1.04 5.05 8.01
N ILE A 45 -0.88 3.76 7.68
CA ILE A 45 -0.58 3.33 6.32
C ILE A 45 -1.70 3.75 5.36
N ARG A 46 -2.97 3.54 5.73
CA ARG A 46 -4.13 3.90 4.90
C ARG A 46 -4.23 5.40 4.67
N LEU A 47 -3.93 6.22 5.68
CA LEU A 47 -3.87 7.68 5.52
C LEU A 47 -2.78 8.08 4.52
N LEU A 48 -1.57 7.51 4.63
CA LEU A 48 -0.49 7.76 3.67
C LEU A 48 -0.85 7.33 2.24
N GLU A 49 -1.45 6.14 2.09
CA GLU A 49 -1.93 5.62 0.80
C GLU A 49 -3.03 6.50 0.19
N PHE A 50 -3.92 7.03 1.03
CA PHE A 50 -4.97 7.95 0.63
C PHE A 50 -4.39 9.29 0.20
N VAL A 51 -3.57 9.93 1.02
CA VAL A 51 -2.97 11.24 0.75
C VAL A 51 -2.14 11.24 -0.54
N LEU A 52 -1.37 10.18 -0.77
CA LEU A 52 -0.49 10.08 -1.93
C LEU A 52 -1.14 9.42 -3.15
N THR A 53 -2.42 9.02 -3.05
CA THR A 53 -3.14 8.28 -4.11
C THR A 53 -2.32 7.10 -4.62
N THR A 54 -1.74 6.34 -3.70
CA THR A 54 -0.83 5.24 -3.99
C THR A 54 -1.11 4.04 -3.07
N ARG A 55 -0.42 2.94 -3.31
CA ARG A 55 -0.54 1.69 -2.54
C ARG A 55 0.84 1.16 -2.23
N LEU A 56 1.12 0.96 -0.94
CA LEU A 56 2.39 0.43 -0.50
C LEU A 56 2.50 -1.05 -0.87
N THR A 57 3.72 -1.43 -1.20
CA THR A 57 4.13 -2.83 -1.32
C THR A 57 4.21 -3.48 0.06
N VAL A 58 4.16 -4.82 0.13
CA VAL A 58 4.26 -5.57 1.41
C VAL A 58 5.56 -5.22 2.13
N ALA A 59 6.69 -5.17 1.43
CA ALA A 59 7.99 -4.82 1.97
C ALA A 59 8.01 -3.39 2.54
N GLN A 60 7.33 -2.44 1.89
CA GLN A 60 7.22 -1.07 2.39
C GLN A 60 6.38 -1.02 3.68
N LYS A 61 5.25 -1.76 3.73
CA LYS A 61 4.40 -1.88 4.95
C LYS A 61 5.16 -2.55 6.10
N GLU A 62 5.89 -3.62 5.83
CA GLU A 62 6.71 -4.33 6.83
C GLU A 62 7.85 -3.46 7.36
N SER A 63 8.55 -2.74 6.47
CA SER A 63 9.61 -1.80 6.86
C SER A 63 9.06 -0.68 7.75
N PHE A 64 7.89 -0.15 7.42
CA PHE A 64 7.23 0.87 8.23
C PHE A 64 6.80 0.32 9.59
N LEU A 65 6.13 -0.85 9.60
CA LEU A 65 5.71 -1.51 10.84
C LEU A 65 6.90 -1.73 11.78
N ALA A 66 8.04 -2.18 11.25
CA ALA A 66 9.25 -2.38 12.06
C ALA A 66 9.75 -1.05 12.67
N ALA A 67 9.86 0.00 11.86
CA ALA A 67 10.36 1.30 12.30
C ALA A 67 9.41 2.00 13.28
N ILE A 68 8.10 2.02 12.99
CA ILE A 68 7.10 2.66 13.85
C ILE A 68 6.93 1.93 15.17
N THR A 69 7.14 0.61 15.20
CA THR A 69 7.15 -0.17 16.46
C THR A 69 8.25 0.32 17.40
N GLU A 70 9.44 0.60 16.86
CA GLU A 70 10.57 1.12 17.64
C GLU A 70 10.29 2.55 18.14
N GLU A 71 9.77 3.42 17.27
CA GLU A 71 9.41 4.79 17.62
C GLU A 71 8.30 4.84 18.70
N CYS A 72 7.20 4.11 18.49
CA CYS A 72 6.09 4.01 19.45
C CYS A 72 6.50 3.42 20.80
N ALA A 73 7.54 2.57 20.86
CA ALA A 73 8.06 2.07 22.13
C ALA A 73 8.71 3.18 22.98
N ALA A 74 9.23 4.22 22.33
CA ALA A 74 9.85 5.38 22.99
C ALA A 74 8.86 6.52 23.29
N MET A 75 7.68 6.52 22.65
CA MET A 75 6.65 7.54 22.86
C MET A 75 6.14 7.59 24.31
N SER A 76 5.91 8.82 24.77
CA SER A 76 5.16 9.12 25.99
C SER A 76 3.69 8.74 25.85
N LYS A 77 2.96 8.78 26.97
CA LYS A 77 1.52 8.50 26.97
C LYS A 77 0.72 9.46 26.09
N GLU A 78 1.09 10.74 26.09
CA GLU A 78 0.45 11.78 25.28
C GLU A 78 0.71 11.52 23.79
N GLU A 79 1.96 11.29 23.40
CA GLU A 79 2.31 10.96 21.99
C GLU A 79 1.62 9.68 21.50
N LYS A 80 1.41 8.69 22.37
CA LYS A 80 0.62 7.49 22.01
C LYS A 80 -0.87 7.77 21.86
N GLN A 81 -1.41 8.76 22.58
CA GLN A 81 -2.80 9.17 22.38
C GLN A 81 -2.94 9.89 21.04
N ASP A 82 -2.03 10.82 20.75
CA ASP A 82 -1.97 11.52 19.46
C ASP A 82 -1.81 10.52 18.30
N PHE A 83 -0.97 9.50 18.44
CA PHE A 83 -0.82 8.44 17.43
C PHE A 83 -2.14 7.70 17.15
N LEU A 84 -3.00 7.52 18.16
CA LEU A 84 -4.28 6.82 18.01
C LEU A 84 -5.36 7.69 17.37
N GLU A 85 -5.16 9.01 17.23
CA GLU A 85 -6.10 9.90 16.51
C GLU A 85 -6.25 9.49 15.04
N ALA A 86 -5.24 8.82 14.45
CA ALA A 86 -5.36 8.24 13.12
C ALA A 86 -6.55 7.27 13.01
N VAL A 87 -6.86 6.51 14.06
CA VAL A 87 -8.01 5.60 14.08
C VAL A 87 -9.32 6.38 13.98
N GLU A 88 -9.44 7.46 14.75
CA GLU A 88 -10.62 8.32 14.74
C GLU A 88 -10.79 9.01 13.38
N LEU A 89 -9.70 9.42 12.75
CA LEU A 89 -9.71 10.00 11.40
C LEU A 89 -10.16 8.98 10.35
N ILE A 90 -9.68 7.72 10.40
CA ILE A 90 -10.16 6.66 9.50
C ILE A 90 -11.69 6.51 9.60
N ASP A 91 -12.22 6.44 10.82
CA ASP A 91 -13.64 6.27 11.06
C ASP A 91 -14.46 7.46 10.53
N ALA A 92 -13.94 8.68 10.68
CA ALA A 92 -14.57 9.88 10.13
C ALA A 92 -14.58 9.90 8.59
N LEU A 93 -13.48 9.49 7.96
CA LEU A 93 -13.35 9.41 6.50
C LEU A 93 -14.29 8.36 5.89
N ALA A 94 -14.60 7.27 6.62
CA ALA A 94 -15.51 6.23 6.15
C ALA A 94 -16.95 6.71 5.93
N GLU A 95 -17.36 7.81 6.58
CA GLU A 95 -18.70 8.38 6.51
C GLU A 95 -18.77 9.62 5.59
N ALA A 96 -17.64 10.07 5.04
CA ALA A 96 -17.56 11.24 4.18
C ALA A 96 -18.01 10.92 2.74
N ASP A 97 -18.60 11.91 2.06
CA ASP A 97 -18.87 11.83 0.62
C ASP A 97 -17.63 12.17 -0.22
N GLU A 98 -17.69 11.90 -1.52
CA GLU A 98 -16.56 12.05 -2.45
C GLU A 98 -16.00 13.48 -2.49
N GLU A 99 -16.87 14.50 -2.52
CA GLU A 99 -16.45 15.92 -2.51
C GLU A 99 -15.70 16.26 -1.21
N THR A 100 -16.22 15.80 -0.07
CA THR A 100 -15.56 16.00 1.24
C THR A 100 -14.23 15.25 1.31
N LEU A 101 -14.15 14.04 0.74
CA LEU A 101 -12.91 13.26 0.70
C LEU A 101 -11.83 13.95 -0.13
N GLU A 102 -12.17 14.53 -1.28
CA GLU A 102 -11.21 15.29 -2.10
C GLU A 102 -10.67 16.51 -1.35
N GLU A 103 -11.53 17.26 -0.65
CA GLU A 103 -11.11 18.40 0.18
C GLU A 103 -10.17 17.95 1.31
N ILE A 104 -10.55 16.90 2.06
CA ILE A 104 -9.73 16.39 3.16
C ILE A 104 -8.39 15.83 2.64
N GLN A 105 -8.38 15.16 1.48
CA GLN A 105 -7.15 14.67 0.87
C GLN A 105 -6.19 15.83 0.57
N GLY A 106 -6.70 16.95 0.04
CA GLY A 106 -5.93 18.15 -0.23
C GLY A 106 -5.30 18.74 1.03
N ASP A 107 -6.11 18.92 2.09
CA ASP A 107 -5.66 19.46 3.37
C ASP A 107 -4.61 18.55 4.03
N LEU A 108 -4.86 17.23 4.07
CA LEU A 108 -3.90 16.26 4.61
C LEU A 108 -2.60 16.23 3.78
N THR A 109 -2.68 16.40 2.46
CA THR A 109 -1.46 16.46 1.63
C THR A 109 -0.57 17.64 2.03
N GLU A 110 -1.16 18.82 2.25
CA GLU A 110 -0.43 20.00 2.72
C GLU A 110 0.14 19.76 4.13
N ASP A 111 -0.66 19.23 5.05
CA ASP A 111 -0.24 18.98 6.43
C ASP A 111 0.89 17.96 6.53
N PHE A 112 0.83 16.85 5.78
CA PHE A 112 1.90 15.86 5.73
C PHE A 112 3.18 16.45 5.13
N GLN A 113 3.06 17.28 4.09
CA GLN A 113 4.20 17.95 3.49
C GLN A 113 4.89 18.90 4.48
N VAL A 114 4.13 19.76 5.15
CA VAL A 114 4.66 20.69 6.16
C VAL A 114 5.30 19.92 7.32
N THR A 115 4.60 18.91 7.84
CA THR A 115 5.11 18.09 8.95
C THR A 115 6.41 17.40 8.59
N ALA A 116 6.51 16.85 7.38
CA ALA A 116 7.71 16.15 6.94
C ALA A 116 8.92 17.09 6.74
N GLU A 117 8.68 18.37 6.44
CA GLU A 117 9.71 19.41 6.40
C GLU A 117 10.15 19.87 7.80
N GLU A 118 9.20 19.97 8.74
CA GLU A 118 9.47 20.39 10.12
C GLU A 118 10.15 19.30 10.96
N VAL A 119 9.80 18.03 10.71
CA VAL A 119 10.26 16.87 11.50
C VAL A 119 10.78 15.75 10.58
N PRO A 120 11.90 15.96 9.86
CA PRO A 120 12.42 14.99 8.88
C PRO A 120 12.93 13.68 9.48
N ASP A 121 13.12 13.62 10.80
CA ASP A 121 13.58 12.43 11.52
C ASP A 121 12.41 11.50 11.94
N ASP A 122 11.16 11.96 11.82
CA ASP A 122 9.96 11.15 12.12
C ASP A 122 9.76 10.03 11.10
N ILE A 123 9.43 8.82 11.56
CA ILE A 123 9.33 7.65 10.70
C ILE A 123 8.18 7.75 9.68
N ALA A 124 7.04 8.35 10.06
CA ALA A 124 5.93 8.55 9.14
C ALA A 124 6.24 9.64 8.11
N ALA A 125 6.91 10.73 8.52
CA ALA A 125 7.43 11.76 7.62
C ALA A 125 8.43 11.20 6.59
N GLN A 126 9.37 10.36 7.03
CA GLN A 126 10.34 9.71 6.14
C GLN A 126 9.66 8.80 5.13
N LEU A 127 8.66 8.03 5.57
CA LEU A 127 7.87 7.19 4.68
C LEU A 127 7.08 8.03 3.67
N PHE A 128 6.41 9.10 4.12
CA PHE A 128 5.69 10.03 3.25
C PHE A 128 6.58 10.60 2.15
N ILE A 129 7.73 11.19 2.51
CA ILE A 129 8.69 11.75 1.56
C ILE A 129 9.17 10.68 0.58
N ARG A 130 9.51 9.49 1.08
CA ARG A 130 9.99 8.39 0.24
C ARG A 130 8.93 7.98 -0.78
N LEU A 131 7.70 7.75 -0.34
CA LEU A 131 6.60 7.33 -1.22
C LEU A 131 6.24 8.42 -2.23
N GLN A 132 6.19 9.69 -1.80
CA GLN A 132 5.95 10.81 -2.72
C GLN A 132 7.00 10.84 -3.85
N GLN A 133 8.27 10.61 -3.50
CA GLN A 133 9.35 10.51 -4.49
C GLN A 133 9.24 9.25 -5.36
N GLU A 134 8.94 8.09 -4.79
CA GLU A 134 8.85 6.80 -5.50
C GLU A 134 7.65 6.75 -6.46
N SER A 135 6.53 7.35 -6.08
CA SER A 135 5.31 7.45 -6.89
C SER A 135 5.41 8.47 -8.02
N THR A 136 6.39 9.39 -7.99
CA THR A 136 6.59 10.40 -9.06
C THR A 136 7.87 10.20 -9.87
N ARG A 137 8.86 9.47 -9.33
CA ARG A 137 10.12 9.19 -10.01
C ARG A 137 9.92 8.21 -11.16
N LYS A 138 10.05 8.72 -12.38
CA LYS A 138 9.97 7.95 -13.62
C LYS A 138 11.15 6.96 -13.74
N VAL A 139 10.84 5.74 -14.16
CA VAL A 139 11.81 4.69 -14.52
C VAL A 139 11.79 4.44 -16.02
N LEU A 140 10.59 4.34 -16.62
CA LEU A 140 10.37 4.12 -18.04
C LEU A 140 9.34 5.13 -18.55
N GLU A 141 9.50 5.61 -19.78
CA GLU A 141 8.60 6.60 -20.38
C GLU A 141 8.51 6.38 -21.89
N GLU A 142 7.28 6.38 -22.42
CA GLU A 142 7.02 6.39 -23.86
C GLU A 142 5.73 7.15 -24.16
N GLY A 143 5.88 8.35 -24.72
CA GLY A 143 4.74 9.24 -24.96
C GLY A 143 4.14 9.71 -23.64
N GLU A 144 2.86 9.39 -23.42
CA GLU A 144 2.14 9.73 -22.18
C GLU A 144 2.25 8.64 -21.10
N LEU A 145 2.72 7.43 -21.46
CA LEU A 145 2.87 6.33 -20.51
C LEU A 145 4.09 6.55 -19.62
N ILE A 146 3.87 6.58 -18.30
CA ILE A 146 4.92 6.81 -17.30
C ILE A 146 4.94 5.66 -16.31
N ILE A 147 6.04 4.90 -16.29
CA ILE A 147 6.24 3.84 -15.30
C ILE A 147 7.13 4.38 -14.18
N THR A 148 6.57 4.45 -12.98
CA THR A 148 7.22 5.00 -11.79
C THR A 148 7.99 3.92 -11.03
N VAL A 149 8.77 4.30 -10.02
CA VAL A 149 9.42 3.31 -9.15
C VAL A 149 8.38 2.50 -8.38
N GLN A 150 7.33 3.13 -7.88
CA GLN A 150 6.28 2.43 -7.15
C GLN A 150 5.63 1.32 -7.99
N SER A 151 5.36 1.59 -9.27
CA SER A 151 4.82 0.58 -10.19
C SER A 151 5.77 -0.59 -10.43
N ILE A 152 7.08 -0.33 -10.55
CA ILE A 152 8.08 -1.41 -10.69
C ILE A 152 8.17 -2.23 -9.40
N GLU A 153 8.17 -1.60 -8.22
CA GLU A 153 8.25 -2.31 -6.94
C GLU A 153 7.01 -3.19 -6.71
N GLY A 154 5.81 -2.67 -6.97
CA GLY A 154 4.58 -3.46 -6.90
C GLY A 154 4.59 -4.64 -7.87
N PHE A 155 5.07 -4.44 -9.10
CA PHE A 155 5.20 -5.53 -10.06
C PHE A 155 6.23 -6.59 -9.64
N VAL A 156 7.36 -6.19 -9.05
CA VAL A 156 8.40 -7.12 -8.55
C VAL A 156 7.87 -7.99 -7.41
N GLU A 157 7.10 -7.44 -6.48
CA GLU A 157 6.44 -8.24 -5.45
C GLU A 157 5.41 -9.21 -6.03
N TYR A 158 4.61 -8.74 -6.98
CA TYR A 158 3.66 -9.59 -7.68
C TYR A 158 4.36 -10.78 -8.37
N LEU A 159 5.53 -10.59 -8.96
CA LEU A 159 6.32 -11.70 -9.53
C LEU A 159 6.73 -12.72 -8.45
N ALA A 160 7.12 -12.27 -7.25
CA ALA A 160 7.45 -13.16 -6.14
C ALA A 160 6.20 -13.91 -5.64
N PHE A 161 5.06 -13.22 -5.60
CA PHE A 161 3.76 -13.81 -5.26
C PHE A 161 3.33 -14.89 -6.27
N LEU A 162 3.45 -14.65 -7.57
CA LEU A 162 3.11 -15.65 -8.59
C LEU A 162 3.89 -16.96 -8.42
N ALA A 163 5.15 -16.88 -7.98
CA ALA A 163 5.96 -18.06 -7.73
C ALA A 163 5.47 -18.89 -6.52
N GLN A 164 5.02 -18.22 -5.46
CA GLN A 164 4.62 -18.87 -4.21
C GLN A 164 3.60 -18.02 -3.44
N PRO A 165 2.31 -18.02 -3.83
CA PRO A 165 1.36 -16.99 -3.37
C PRO A 165 0.97 -17.11 -1.89
N ASP A 166 1.07 -18.30 -1.30
CA ASP A 166 0.80 -18.50 0.13
C ASP A 166 1.98 -18.07 1.03
N GLN A 167 3.20 -18.09 0.50
CA GLN A 167 4.44 -17.72 1.21
C GLN A 167 5.47 -17.16 0.21
N PRO A 168 5.28 -15.93 -0.28
CA PRO A 168 6.16 -15.36 -1.30
C PRO A 168 7.59 -15.26 -0.78
N VAL A 169 8.56 -15.53 -1.66
CA VAL A 169 9.98 -15.28 -1.38
C VAL A 169 10.37 -14.01 -2.11
N TRP A 170 10.47 -12.91 -1.36
CA TRP A 170 10.76 -11.59 -1.93
C TRP A 170 12.14 -11.54 -2.59
N TYR A 171 12.21 -10.87 -3.74
CA TYR A 171 13.47 -10.64 -4.43
C TYR A 171 14.37 -9.70 -3.62
N ASP A 172 15.65 -10.03 -3.55
CA ASP A 172 16.64 -9.12 -2.96
C ASP A 172 16.94 -7.94 -3.89
N ALA A 173 17.70 -6.95 -3.39
CA ALA A 173 18.04 -5.75 -4.16
C ALA A 173 18.76 -6.05 -5.48
N SER A 174 19.57 -7.11 -5.55
CA SER A 174 20.28 -7.49 -6.78
C SER A 174 19.32 -8.09 -7.81
N ALA A 175 18.39 -8.94 -7.38
CA ALA A 175 17.36 -9.51 -8.23
C ALA A 175 16.37 -8.45 -8.71
N THR A 176 15.92 -7.55 -7.83
CA THR A 176 15.08 -6.40 -8.19
C THR A 176 15.75 -5.51 -9.24
N ALA A 177 17.04 -5.20 -9.07
CA ALA A 177 17.80 -4.44 -10.07
C ALA A 177 17.90 -5.18 -11.42
N ALA A 178 18.08 -6.51 -11.41
CA ALA A 178 18.12 -7.32 -12.63
C ALA A 178 16.77 -7.37 -13.36
N ILE A 179 15.66 -7.47 -12.62
CA ILE A 179 14.30 -7.40 -13.18
C ILE A 179 14.08 -6.03 -13.81
N ASN A 180 14.41 -4.95 -13.10
CA ASN A 180 14.30 -3.59 -13.62
C ASN A 180 15.13 -3.41 -14.91
N ASN A 181 16.39 -3.84 -14.91
CA ASN A 181 17.25 -3.80 -16.10
C ASN A 181 16.65 -4.58 -17.28
N THR A 182 16.01 -5.72 -17.01
CA THR A 182 15.34 -6.53 -18.03
C THR A 182 14.14 -5.79 -18.62
N LEU A 183 13.32 -5.15 -17.78
CA LEU A 183 12.21 -4.29 -18.22
C LEU A 183 12.73 -3.11 -19.05
N THR A 184 13.69 -2.35 -18.53
CA THR A 184 14.27 -1.19 -19.24
C THR A 184 14.84 -1.57 -20.60
N SER A 185 15.60 -2.65 -20.67
CA SER A 185 16.28 -3.07 -21.91
C SER A 185 15.30 -3.54 -22.99
N ASN A 186 14.10 -3.96 -22.61
CA ASN A 186 13.10 -4.50 -23.52
C ASN A 186 11.88 -3.58 -23.71
N PHE A 187 11.75 -2.51 -22.93
CA PHE A 187 10.55 -1.68 -22.85
C PHE A 187 10.09 -1.21 -24.23
N ALA A 188 10.98 -0.66 -25.06
CA ALA A 188 10.64 -0.19 -26.40
C ALA A 188 10.01 -1.28 -27.30
N ALA A 189 10.39 -2.55 -27.11
CA ALA A 189 9.90 -3.69 -27.88
C ALA A 189 8.67 -4.38 -27.25
N MET A 190 8.25 -3.97 -26.05
CA MET A 190 7.02 -4.44 -25.43
C MET A 190 5.80 -3.94 -26.20
N SER A 191 4.70 -4.69 -26.14
CA SER A 191 3.45 -4.24 -26.76
C SER A 191 2.85 -3.07 -25.98
N LYS A 192 1.92 -2.33 -26.60
CA LYS A 192 1.21 -1.25 -25.91
C LYS A 192 0.50 -1.77 -24.65
N ASP A 193 -0.12 -2.94 -24.76
CA ASP A 193 -0.87 -3.55 -23.65
C ASP A 193 0.09 -3.93 -22.50
N ASP A 194 1.26 -4.51 -22.80
CA ASP A 194 2.25 -4.82 -21.76
C ASP A 194 2.73 -3.55 -21.03
N LYS A 195 2.92 -2.43 -21.76
CA LYS A 195 3.35 -1.15 -21.20
C LYS A 195 2.24 -0.54 -20.34
N ALA A 196 1.01 -0.56 -20.83
CA ALA A 196 -0.15 -0.04 -20.10
C ALA A 196 -0.42 -0.86 -18.84
N SER A 197 -0.28 -2.18 -18.88
CA SER A 197 -0.41 -3.02 -17.67
C SER A 197 0.60 -2.63 -16.59
N LEU A 198 1.82 -2.24 -16.95
CA LEU A 198 2.85 -1.81 -15.99
C LEU A 198 2.56 -0.44 -15.36
N GLU A 199 1.76 0.40 -16.00
CA GLU A 199 1.38 1.70 -15.45
C GLU A 199 0.55 1.46 -14.19
N ASP A 200 0.89 2.17 -13.11
CA ASP A 200 0.26 2.02 -11.80
C ASP A 200 0.10 0.58 -11.28
N PHE A 201 1.02 -0.33 -11.65
CA PHE A 201 0.91 -1.76 -11.28
C PHE A 201 0.82 -1.99 -9.77
N HIS A 202 1.34 -1.07 -8.94
CA HIS A 202 1.20 -1.14 -7.48
C HIS A 202 -0.26 -1.17 -7.01
N ILE A 203 -1.18 -0.58 -7.78
CA ILE A 203 -2.62 -0.57 -7.53
C ILE A 203 -3.25 -1.89 -7.98
N THR A 204 -2.87 -2.37 -9.17
CA THR A 204 -3.23 -3.72 -9.63
C THR A 204 -2.79 -4.77 -8.60
N TRP A 205 -1.57 -4.64 -8.07
CA TRP A 205 -1.03 -5.54 -7.05
C TRP A 205 -1.82 -5.47 -5.74
N TYR A 206 -2.22 -4.28 -5.29
CA TYR A 206 -3.10 -4.12 -4.14
C TYR A 206 -4.42 -4.88 -4.30
N MET A 207 -5.10 -4.74 -5.45
CA MET A 207 -6.34 -5.48 -5.71
C MET A 207 -6.13 -6.99 -5.75
N ILE A 208 -5.04 -7.47 -6.37
CA ILE A 208 -4.69 -8.90 -6.39
C ILE A 208 -4.52 -9.44 -4.97
N ARG A 209 -3.80 -8.73 -4.09
CA ARG A 209 -3.65 -9.13 -2.69
C ARG A 209 -4.98 -9.17 -1.96
N ALA A 210 -5.82 -8.15 -2.18
CA ALA A 210 -7.13 -8.08 -1.56
C ALA A 210 -7.99 -9.30 -1.91
N ALA A 211 -8.08 -9.67 -3.18
CA ALA A 211 -8.79 -10.88 -3.60
C ALA A 211 -8.17 -12.15 -3.01
N TRP A 212 -6.83 -12.27 -3.02
CA TRP A 212 -6.16 -13.42 -2.46
C TRP A 212 -6.42 -13.60 -0.96
N GLN A 213 -6.44 -12.51 -0.19
CA GLN A 213 -6.64 -12.55 1.26
C GLN A 213 -8.08 -12.88 1.63
N ASN A 214 -9.06 -12.37 0.88
CA ASN A 214 -10.47 -12.44 1.25
C ASN A 214 -11.22 -13.63 0.64
N VAL A 215 -10.70 -14.28 -0.40
CA VAL A 215 -11.31 -15.51 -0.91
C VAL A 215 -11.05 -16.69 0.02
N GLU A 216 -12.12 -17.22 0.62
CA GLU A 216 -12.06 -18.45 1.40
C GLU A 216 -12.11 -19.72 0.53
N ASP A 217 -12.70 -19.65 -0.67
CA ASP A 217 -12.85 -20.80 -1.58
C ASP A 217 -11.49 -21.32 -2.08
N GLN A 218 -11.07 -22.45 -1.50
CA GLN A 218 -9.83 -23.11 -1.85
C GLN A 218 -9.78 -23.60 -3.31
N LYS A 219 -10.92 -23.95 -3.92
CA LYS A 219 -10.94 -24.37 -5.33
C LYS A 219 -10.65 -23.19 -6.25
N LYS A 220 -11.17 -22.01 -5.90
CA LYS A 220 -10.90 -20.77 -6.64
C LYS A 220 -9.43 -20.37 -6.51
N LYS A 221 -8.89 -20.38 -5.28
CA LYS A 221 -7.43 -20.19 -5.06
C LYS A 221 -6.58 -21.18 -5.85
N GLU A 222 -6.97 -22.46 -5.89
CA GLU A 222 -6.24 -23.47 -6.66
C GLU A 222 -6.31 -23.24 -8.18
N ALA A 223 -7.44 -22.74 -8.69
CA ALA A 223 -7.55 -22.34 -10.09
C ALA A 223 -6.57 -21.20 -10.42
N TRP A 224 -6.47 -20.20 -9.56
CA TRP A 224 -5.50 -19.11 -9.70
C TRP A 224 -4.05 -19.61 -9.62
N ARG A 225 -3.70 -20.46 -8.65
CA ARG A 225 -2.36 -21.07 -8.56
C ARG A 225 -1.98 -21.77 -9.87
N LYS A 226 -2.91 -22.47 -10.51
CA LYS A 226 -2.67 -23.14 -11.79
C LYS A 226 -2.38 -22.15 -12.92
N ILE A 227 -3.06 -21.00 -12.95
CA ILE A 227 -2.80 -19.93 -13.91
C ILE A 227 -1.41 -19.32 -13.65
N PHE A 228 -1.08 -19.02 -12.39
CA PHE A 228 0.22 -18.48 -12.00
C PHE A 228 1.38 -19.40 -12.38
N ALA A 229 1.23 -20.71 -12.14
CA ALA A 229 2.20 -21.72 -12.55
C ALA A 229 2.45 -21.72 -14.07
N GLY A 230 1.42 -21.37 -14.86
CA GLY A 230 1.52 -21.20 -16.32
C GLY A 230 2.45 -20.06 -16.76
N CYS A 231 2.74 -19.10 -15.88
CA CYS A 231 3.69 -18.01 -16.15
C CYS A 231 5.16 -18.47 -16.09
N GLY A 232 5.44 -19.62 -15.47
CA GLY A 232 6.80 -20.16 -15.35
C GLY A 232 7.74 -19.35 -14.44
N ILE A 233 7.19 -18.45 -13.62
CA ILE A 233 7.92 -17.73 -12.56
C ILE A 233 8.24 -18.72 -11.44
N LYS A 234 9.45 -18.63 -10.88
CA LYS A 234 9.93 -19.55 -9.84
C LYS A 234 10.59 -18.76 -8.72
N ALA A 235 10.39 -19.21 -7.49
CA ALA A 235 10.99 -18.59 -6.31
C ALA A 235 12.52 -18.59 -6.42
N GLY A 236 13.14 -17.43 -6.16
CA GLY A 236 14.60 -17.25 -6.20
C GLY A 236 15.23 -17.19 -7.61
N GLU A 237 14.44 -17.25 -8.68
CA GLU A 237 14.95 -17.08 -10.05
C GLU A 237 14.50 -15.74 -10.63
N VAL A 238 15.43 -14.94 -11.17
CA VAL A 238 15.09 -13.73 -11.94
C VAL A 238 14.40 -14.14 -13.24
N PRO A 239 13.14 -13.73 -13.50
CA PRO A 239 12.44 -14.10 -14.72
C PRO A 239 13.02 -13.38 -15.95
N ASP A 240 13.01 -14.08 -17.09
CA ASP A 240 13.29 -13.47 -18.38
C ASP A 240 12.09 -12.64 -18.89
N ILE A 241 12.32 -11.88 -19.96
CA ILE A 241 11.29 -11.00 -20.53
C ILE A 241 10.04 -11.74 -21.01
N ALA A 242 10.16 -12.98 -21.49
CA ALA A 242 8.99 -13.73 -21.98
C ALA A 242 8.07 -14.09 -20.82
N LYS A 243 8.64 -14.50 -19.68
CA LYS A 243 7.89 -14.75 -18.45
C LYS A 243 7.28 -13.48 -17.87
N ILE A 244 8.04 -12.37 -17.84
CA ILE A 244 7.55 -11.06 -17.42
C ILE A 244 6.31 -10.64 -18.23
N LYS A 245 6.38 -10.73 -19.56
CA LYS A 245 5.24 -10.41 -20.44
C LYS A 245 4.04 -11.32 -20.21
N THR A 246 4.28 -12.59 -19.91
CA THR A 246 3.19 -13.52 -19.57
C THR A 246 2.51 -13.11 -18.26
N ALA A 247 3.29 -12.74 -17.24
CA ALA A 247 2.79 -12.28 -15.94
C ALA A 247 2.00 -10.97 -16.01
N LEU A 248 2.31 -10.09 -16.98
CA LEU A 248 1.61 -8.82 -17.22
C LEU A 248 0.25 -8.95 -17.91
N SER A 249 -0.10 -10.14 -18.39
CA SER A 249 -1.40 -10.34 -19.03
C SER A 249 -2.52 -10.30 -17.99
N ASP A 250 -3.54 -9.49 -18.28
CA ASP A 250 -4.86 -9.49 -17.63
C ASP A 250 -5.46 -10.90 -17.46
N LYS A 251 -5.17 -11.85 -18.33
CA LYS A 251 -5.60 -13.25 -18.21
C LYS A 251 -5.03 -13.97 -16.98
N VAL A 252 -3.97 -13.44 -16.39
CA VAL A 252 -3.34 -14.00 -15.19
C VAL A 252 -4.07 -13.54 -13.93
N TYR A 253 -4.47 -12.27 -13.85
CA TYR A 253 -4.95 -11.64 -12.63
C TYR A 253 -6.33 -10.97 -12.72
N GLY A 254 -6.92 -10.85 -13.92
CA GLY A 254 -8.15 -10.09 -14.16
C GLY A 254 -9.35 -10.59 -13.34
N GLU A 255 -9.53 -11.91 -13.21
CA GLU A 255 -10.57 -12.48 -12.34
C GLU A 255 -10.39 -12.07 -10.87
N MET A 256 -9.15 -11.86 -10.43
CA MET A 256 -8.88 -11.38 -9.07
C MET A 256 -9.22 -9.91 -8.90
N LEU A 257 -9.07 -9.09 -9.95
CA LEU A 257 -9.51 -7.70 -9.91
C LEU A 257 -11.04 -7.62 -9.75
N ASP A 258 -11.77 -8.42 -10.53
CA ASP A 258 -13.23 -8.52 -10.42
C ASP A 258 -13.66 -8.96 -9.01
N GLU A 259 -12.94 -9.92 -8.42
CA GLU A 259 -13.22 -10.40 -7.07
C GLU A 259 -12.93 -9.35 -5.99
N ALA A 260 -11.83 -8.61 -6.12
CA ALA A 260 -11.48 -7.52 -5.20
C ALA A 260 -12.56 -6.42 -5.21
N SER A 261 -13.00 -6.00 -6.40
CA SER A 261 -14.11 -5.06 -6.53
C SER A 261 -15.42 -5.64 -5.96
N GLY A 262 -15.65 -6.95 -6.11
CA GLY A 262 -16.77 -7.65 -5.47
C GLY A 262 -16.76 -7.59 -3.94
N PHE A 263 -15.60 -7.38 -3.32
CA PHE A 263 -15.43 -7.13 -1.89
C PHE A 263 -15.47 -5.64 -1.52
N GLY A 264 -15.80 -4.74 -2.45
CA GLY A 264 -15.82 -3.30 -2.22
C GLY A 264 -14.42 -2.67 -2.14
N VAL A 265 -13.40 -3.35 -2.67
CA VAL A 265 -12.03 -2.81 -2.70
C VAL A 265 -11.86 -1.98 -3.96
N GLU A 266 -11.71 -0.68 -3.76
CA GLU A 266 -11.49 0.28 -4.84
C GLU A 266 -9.98 0.58 -5.04
N PRO A 267 -9.54 0.79 -6.29
CA PRO A 267 -8.12 1.01 -6.61
C PRO A 267 -7.59 2.33 -6.02
N PHE A 268 -8.37 3.40 -6.11
CA PHE A 268 -7.98 4.76 -5.72
C PHE A 268 -8.87 5.34 -4.62
N GLU A 269 -10.14 4.93 -4.54
CA GLU A 269 -11.11 5.52 -3.63
C GLU A 269 -10.94 5.00 -2.20
N TRP A 270 -11.42 5.82 -1.26
CA TRP A 270 -11.56 5.40 0.11
C TRP A 270 -12.64 4.32 0.21
N ALA A 271 -12.25 3.10 0.56
CA ALA A 271 -13.24 2.06 0.85
C ALA A 271 -13.98 2.43 2.15
N ALA A 272 -15.28 2.76 2.02
CA ALA A 272 -16.18 3.07 3.14
C ALA A 272 -16.26 1.90 4.15
N GLU A 273 -16.11 0.66 3.67
CA GLU A 273 -16.01 -0.51 4.54
C GLU A 273 -14.54 -0.77 4.93
N VAL A 274 -14.22 -0.53 6.20
CA VAL A 274 -12.95 -0.91 6.86
C VAL A 274 -12.78 -2.45 6.95
N ALA A 275 -13.71 -3.22 6.39
CA ALA A 275 -13.77 -4.67 6.52
C ALA A 275 -12.61 -5.39 5.83
N VAL A 276 -12.07 -4.82 4.74
CA VAL A 276 -11.01 -5.45 3.96
C VAL A 276 -9.66 -4.80 4.25
N ARG A 277 -8.90 -5.41 5.16
CA ARG A 277 -7.49 -5.05 5.38
C ARG A 277 -6.63 -5.76 4.35
N VAL A 278 -5.91 -4.98 3.55
CA VAL A 278 -5.01 -5.50 2.52
C VAL A 278 -3.56 -5.29 2.95
N TRP A 279 -2.95 -6.36 3.44
CA TRP A 279 -1.54 -6.35 3.86
C TRP A 279 -0.61 -6.83 2.75
#